data_AF-A0A0R1N047-F1
#
_entry.id   AF-A0A0R1N047-F1
#
_cell.length_a   1.000
_cell.length_b   1.000
_cell.length_c   1.000
_cell.angle_alpha   90.00
_cell.angle_beta   90.00
_cell.angle_gamma   90.00
#
_symmetry.space_group_name_H-M   'P 1'
#
loop_
_entity.id
_entity.type
_entity.pdbx_description
1 polymer ?
#
loop_
_entity_poly.entity_id
_entity_poly.type
_entity_poly.pdbx_seq_one_letter_code
_entity_poly.pdbx_strand_id
1 'polypeptide(L)'
;MNKVVAFEWRRLYRSHLAAGLLGLAVLLSLLFFWFTKVGVGQYRQELLRTVTHTEETVGGEIGLLREQIKTSDQPAEKKQLKAEFNQAGRIDDGLMAQIEAIQRRQSAPFLRGGIHARQEDIRYARQFQNGLLADPKQNRAVITEYQARLTHDQAFENLHTSLQAPIFLVNWQHLLANPVTLILAVLLFSTIWVMAQFTTNGAWMQLNVFPSCRWLMANGLVMVMSWFGWMVFTNAIALLVSVLWGQPLLSGQINWLAQYPGTNQSYLTMWLRYCGQSWLSFSLGYFIWLALTQLVQQRRRRQ
;
A
#
# COMPACT_ATOMS: atom_id res chain seq x y z
N MET A 1 40.78 -9.79 -7.29
CA MET A 1 39.36 -9.40 -7.10
C MET A 1 39.24 -8.04 -6.41
N ASN A 2 39.86 -7.84 -5.25
CA ASN A 2 39.79 -6.59 -4.47
C ASN A 2 40.19 -5.30 -5.24
N LYS A 3 41.25 -5.35 -6.06
CA LYS A 3 41.65 -4.19 -6.89
C LYS A 3 40.60 -3.80 -7.95
N VAL A 4 39.89 -4.79 -8.50
CA VAL A 4 38.83 -4.57 -9.50
C VAL A 4 37.60 -3.98 -8.82
N VAL A 5 37.18 -4.54 -7.69
CA VAL A 5 36.06 -4.01 -6.89
C VAL A 5 36.32 -2.57 -6.40
N ALA A 6 37.54 -2.28 -5.93
CA ALA A 6 37.92 -0.94 -5.50
C ALA A 6 37.89 0.08 -6.66
N PHE A 7 38.24 -0.34 -7.87
CA PHE A 7 38.15 0.49 -9.08
C PHE A 7 36.69 0.81 -9.44
N GLU A 8 35.82 -0.20 -9.43
CA GLU A 8 34.38 -0.05 -9.68
C GLU A 8 33.75 0.97 -8.70
N TRP A 9 34.10 0.87 -7.42
CA TRP A 9 33.58 1.77 -6.38
C TRP A 9 34.05 3.22 -6.56
N ARG A 10 35.36 3.43 -6.81
CA ARG A 10 35.91 4.77 -7.06
C ARG A 10 35.27 5.43 -8.29
N ARG A 11 34.96 4.63 -9.32
CA ARG A 11 34.30 5.13 -10.53
C ARG A 11 32.85 5.50 -10.29
N LEU A 12 32.09 4.66 -9.56
CA LEU A 12 30.70 4.96 -9.19
C LEU A 12 30.61 6.24 -8.34
N TYR A 13 31.58 6.46 -7.46
CA TYR A 13 31.70 7.70 -6.69
C TYR A 13 31.99 8.91 -7.60
N ARG A 14 32.91 8.78 -8.56
CA ARG A 14 33.28 9.86 -9.48
C ARG A 14 32.25 10.17 -10.56
N SER A 15 31.34 9.25 -10.89
CA SER A 15 30.36 9.44 -11.97
C SER A 15 29.18 10.33 -11.60
N HIS A 16 29.13 10.90 -10.38
CA HIS A 16 28.00 11.61 -9.78
C HIS A 16 26.68 10.81 -9.71
N LEU A 17 26.60 9.63 -10.33
CA LEU A 17 25.43 8.78 -10.34
C LEU A 17 25.11 8.23 -8.95
N ALA A 18 26.11 7.97 -8.10
CA ALA A 18 25.86 7.62 -6.69
C ALA A 18 25.06 8.73 -5.97
N ALA A 19 25.45 9.99 -6.16
CA ALA A 19 24.73 11.14 -5.61
C ALA A 19 23.34 11.31 -6.26
N GLY A 20 23.25 11.11 -7.59
CA GLY A 20 21.98 11.13 -8.31
C GLY A 20 21.01 10.05 -7.86
N LEU A 21 21.48 8.84 -7.58
CA LEU A 21 20.69 7.73 -7.04
C LEU A 21 20.18 8.03 -5.63
N LEU A 22 21.02 8.61 -4.77
CA LEU A 22 20.60 9.04 -3.43
C LEU A 22 19.55 10.16 -3.52
N GLY A 23 19.75 11.14 -4.40
CA GLY A 23 18.75 12.18 -4.68
C GLY A 23 17.44 11.59 -5.22
N LEU A 24 17.52 10.59 -6.10
CA LEU A 24 16.37 9.87 -6.64
C LEU A 24 15.64 9.06 -5.55
N ALA A 25 16.36 8.44 -4.61
CA ALA A 25 15.75 7.76 -3.47
C ALA A 25 14.89 8.73 -2.65
N VAL A 26 15.46 9.90 -2.30
CA VAL A 26 14.73 10.93 -1.55
C VAL A 26 13.51 11.40 -2.34
N LEU A 27 13.70 11.76 -3.61
CA LEU A 27 12.63 12.30 -4.46
C LEU A 27 11.50 11.28 -4.65
N LEU A 28 11.81 10.02 -4.97
CA LEU A 28 10.80 8.98 -5.16
C LEU A 28 10.05 8.66 -3.86
N SER A 29 10.74 8.56 -2.72
CA SER A 29 10.08 8.33 -1.43
C SER A 29 9.12 9.48 -1.06
N LEU A 30 9.53 10.74 -1.29
CA LEU A 30 8.69 11.91 -1.05
C LEU A 30 7.51 12.00 -2.01
N LEU A 31 7.71 11.73 -3.29
CA LEU A 31 6.63 11.68 -4.28
C LEU A 31 5.63 10.57 -3.95
N PHE A 32 6.13 9.37 -3.62
CA PHE A 32 5.28 8.26 -3.23
C PHE A 32 4.45 8.61 -1.99
N PHE A 33 5.09 9.19 -0.96
CA PHE A 33 4.38 9.70 0.21
C PHE A 33 3.30 10.73 -0.14
N TRP A 34 3.61 11.69 -1.01
CA TRP A 34 2.64 12.69 -1.45
C TRP A 34 1.43 12.06 -2.16
N PHE A 35 1.66 11.15 -3.10
CA PHE A 35 0.58 10.43 -3.78
C PHE A 35 -0.23 9.57 -2.82
N THR A 36 0.41 8.87 -1.88
CA THR A 36 -0.29 8.11 -0.85
C THR A 36 -1.14 9.02 0.03
N LYS A 37 -0.64 10.21 0.40
CA LYS A 37 -1.40 11.20 1.19
C LYS A 37 -2.63 11.69 0.45
N VAL A 38 -2.52 11.98 -0.85
CA VAL A 38 -3.67 12.33 -1.70
C VAL A 38 -4.67 11.17 -1.75
N GLY A 39 -4.19 9.94 -1.95
CA GLY A 39 -5.03 8.74 -1.97
C GLY A 39 -5.78 8.49 -0.66
N VAL A 40 -5.13 8.66 0.49
CA VAL A 40 -5.79 8.59 1.82
C VAL A 40 -6.88 9.65 1.94
N GLY A 41 -6.62 10.87 1.46
CA GLY A 41 -7.61 11.96 1.44
C GLY A 41 -8.83 11.63 0.59
N GLN A 42 -8.61 11.12 -0.63
CA GLN A 42 -9.67 10.67 -1.54
C GLN A 42 -10.46 9.51 -0.94
N TYR A 43 -9.78 8.51 -0.36
CA TYR A 43 -10.44 7.38 0.27
C TYR A 43 -11.32 7.80 1.45
N ARG A 44 -10.89 8.78 2.26
CA ARG A 44 -11.74 9.30 3.34
C ARG A 44 -12.99 9.99 2.81
N GLN A 45 -12.87 10.76 1.73
CA GLN A 45 -14.03 11.40 1.09
C GLN A 45 -14.99 10.36 0.51
N GLU A 46 -14.46 9.32 -0.12
CA GLU A 46 -15.26 8.21 -0.65
C GLU A 46 -15.96 7.44 0.47
N LEU A 47 -15.26 7.17 1.57
CA LEU A 47 -15.83 6.53 2.75
C LEU A 47 -16.97 7.37 3.35
N LEU A 48 -16.76 8.68 3.49
CA LEU A 48 -17.79 9.60 3.97
C LEU A 48 -19.01 9.57 3.04
N ARG A 49 -18.78 9.69 1.72
CA ARG A 49 -19.86 9.66 0.73
C ARG A 49 -20.63 8.34 0.76
N THR A 50 -19.94 7.22 0.88
CA THR A 50 -20.56 5.88 0.93
C THR A 50 -21.46 5.73 2.14
N VAL A 51 -20.96 6.13 3.32
CA VAL A 51 -21.73 6.03 4.57
C VAL A 51 -22.89 7.02 4.56
N THR A 52 -22.70 8.26 4.11
CA THR A 52 -23.78 9.26 3.98
C THR A 52 -24.84 8.81 2.99
N HIS A 53 -24.48 8.27 1.83
CA HIS A 53 -25.49 7.74 0.90
C HIS A 53 -26.27 6.57 1.54
N THR A 54 -25.60 5.72 2.31
CA THR A 54 -26.28 4.59 2.98
C THR A 54 -27.24 5.11 4.06
N GLU A 55 -26.84 6.15 4.80
CA GLU A 55 -27.67 6.85 5.77
C GLU A 55 -28.87 7.52 5.08
N GLU A 56 -28.68 8.23 3.97
CA GLU A 56 -29.77 8.82 3.19
C GLU A 56 -30.78 7.78 2.69
N THR A 57 -30.32 6.60 2.27
CA THR A 57 -31.22 5.49 1.89
C THR A 57 -32.04 5.00 3.09
N VAL A 58 -31.41 4.79 4.25
CA VAL A 58 -32.11 4.38 5.49
C VAL A 58 -33.06 5.48 5.97
N GLY A 59 -32.65 6.75 5.91
CA GLY A 59 -33.46 7.92 6.23
C GLY A 59 -34.66 8.07 5.31
N GLY A 60 -34.51 7.74 4.03
CA GLY A 60 -35.62 7.64 3.07
C GLY A 60 -36.66 6.59 3.50
N GLU A 61 -36.22 5.41 3.89
CA GLU A 61 -37.10 4.34 4.39
C GLU A 61 -37.80 4.75 5.70
N ILE A 62 -37.07 5.37 6.63
CA ILE A 62 -37.64 5.94 7.86
C ILE A 62 -38.73 6.99 7.54
N GLY A 63 -38.51 7.80 6.50
CA GLY A 63 -39.48 8.75 5.99
C GLY A 63 -40.76 8.09 5.48
N LEU A 64 -40.62 7.03 4.68
CA LEU A 64 -41.75 6.23 4.17
C LEU A 64 -42.53 5.58 5.32
N LEU A 65 -41.85 4.93 6.26
CA LEU A 65 -42.45 4.33 7.45
C LEU A 65 -43.21 5.37 8.28
N ARG A 66 -42.66 6.58 8.44
CA ARG A 66 -43.32 7.68 9.15
C ARG A 66 -44.64 8.07 8.48
N GLU A 67 -44.68 8.18 7.16
CA GLU A 67 -45.92 8.50 6.43
C GLU A 67 -46.93 7.36 6.51
N GLN A 68 -46.50 6.10 6.34
CA GLN A 68 -47.37 4.93 6.50
C GLN A 68 -47.99 4.83 7.90
N ILE A 69 -47.24 5.17 8.97
CA ILE A 69 -47.76 5.22 10.34
C ILE A 69 -48.86 6.27 10.50
N LYS A 70 -48.77 7.40 9.78
CA LYS A 70 -49.77 8.47 9.82
C LYS A 70 -51.04 8.06 9.07
N THR A 71 -50.89 7.40 7.93
CA THR A 71 -52.01 7.03 7.04
C THR A 71 -52.66 5.69 7.37
N SER A 72 -52.03 4.83 8.19
CA SER A 72 -52.62 3.55 8.59
C SER A 72 -53.67 3.74 9.70
N ASP A 73 -54.89 3.30 9.38
CA ASP A 73 -56.04 3.27 10.29
C ASP A 73 -56.08 2.00 11.18
N GLN A 74 -55.31 0.96 10.83
CA GLN A 74 -55.34 -0.32 11.54
C GLN A 74 -54.35 -0.34 12.71
N PRO A 75 -54.79 -0.65 13.96
CA PRO A 75 -53.92 -0.60 15.13
C PRO A 75 -52.81 -1.68 15.12
N ALA A 76 -53.05 -2.83 14.50
CA ALA A 76 -52.08 -3.91 14.38
C ALA A 76 -50.95 -3.56 13.41
N GLU A 77 -51.29 -3.05 12.22
CA GLU A 77 -50.35 -2.57 11.21
C GLU A 77 -49.52 -1.39 11.75
N LYS A 78 -50.17 -0.41 12.36
CA LYS A 78 -49.51 0.73 13.00
C LYS A 78 -48.50 0.32 14.08
N LYS A 79 -48.76 -0.78 14.80
CA LYS A 79 -47.81 -1.33 15.78
C LYS A 79 -46.59 -1.95 15.11
N GLN A 80 -46.78 -2.67 14.00
CA GLN A 80 -45.68 -3.24 13.21
C GLN A 80 -44.82 -2.15 12.57
N LEU A 81 -45.44 -1.17 11.90
CA LEU A 81 -44.74 -0.03 11.30
C LEU A 81 -43.95 0.78 12.32
N LYS A 82 -44.50 1.00 13.53
CA LYS A 82 -43.75 1.64 14.63
C LYS A 82 -42.55 0.82 15.08
N ALA A 83 -42.68 -0.51 15.15
CA ALA A 83 -41.56 -1.38 15.50
C ALA A 83 -40.46 -1.32 14.44
N GLU A 84 -40.85 -1.32 13.16
CA GLU A 84 -39.97 -1.20 12.01
C GLU A 84 -39.26 0.15 11.98
N PHE A 85 -40.01 1.25 12.15
CA PHE A 85 -39.49 2.60 12.26
C PHE A 85 -38.45 2.73 13.39
N ASN A 86 -38.76 2.21 14.58
CA ASN A 86 -37.84 2.26 15.72
C ASN A 86 -36.57 1.46 15.45
N GLN A 87 -36.67 0.33 14.76
CA GLN A 87 -35.52 -0.51 14.45
C GLN A 87 -34.65 0.12 13.35
N ALA A 88 -35.26 0.68 12.30
CA ALA A 88 -34.57 1.44 11.26
C ALA A 88 -33.85 2.67 11.85
N GLY A 89 -34.48 3.39 12.79
CA GLY A 89 -33.84 4.50 13.50
C GLY A 89 -32.57 4.12 14.27
N ARG A 90 -32.47 2.90 14.81
CA ARG A 90 -31.22 2.44 15.47
C ARG A 90 -30.12 2.13 14.47
N ILE A 91 -30.47 1.69 13.26
CA ILE A 91 -29.51 1.51 12.18
C ILE A 91 -28.95 2.88 11.78
N ASP A 92 -29.84 3.85 11.62
CA ASP A 92 -29.53 5.26 11.34
C ASP A 92 -28.61 5.90 12.37
N ASP A 93 -28.91 5.75 13.67
CA ASP A 93 -28.05 6.22 14.77
C ASP A 93 -26.61 5.67 14.66
N GLY A 94 -26.47 4.40 14.29
CA GLY A 94 -25.17 3.77 14.07
C GLY A 94 -24.41 4.35 12.87
N LEU A 95 -25.10 4.64 11.76
CA LEU A 95 -24.52 5.26 10.57
C LEU A 95 -24.12 6.72 10.83
N MET A 96 -24.96 7.49 11.53
CA MET A 96 -24.66 8.86 11.94
C MET A 96 -23.42 8.93 12.85
N ALA A 97 -23.28 7.99 13.78
CA ALA A 97 -22.07 7.85 14.58
C ALA A 97 -20.83 7.56 13.71
N GLN A 98 -20.96 6.79 12.62
CA GLN A 98 -19.86 6.59 11.67
C GLN A 98 -19.51 7.87 10.91
N ILE A 99 -20.51 8.64 10.45
CA ILE A 99 -20.31 9.92 9.74
C ILE A 99 -19.55 10.91 10.64
N GLU A 100 -20.02 11.11 11.87
CA GLU A 100 -19.38 11.99 12.86
C GLU A 100 -17.94 11.52 13.16
N ALA A 101 -17.74 10.21 13.30
CA ALA A 101 -16.42 9.64 13.52
C ALA A 101 -15.47 9.83 12.33
N ILE A 102 -15.95 9.76 11.09
CA ILE A 102 -15.14 10.05 9.90
C ILE A 102 -14.70 11.51 9.90
N GLN A 103 -15.63 12.43 10.16
CA GLN A 103 -15.36 13.86 10.21
C GLN A 103 -14.36 14.22 11.32
N ARG A 104 -14.53 13.61 12.51
CA ARG A 104 -13.62 13.78 13.65
C ARG A 104 -12.34 12.96 13.55
N ARG A 105 -12.21 12.11 12.53
CA ARG A 105 -11.09 11.18 12.35
C ARG A 105 -10.90 10.27 13.56
N GLN A 106 -11.93 9.52 13.96
CA GLN A 106 -11.87 8.63 15.11
C GLN A 106 -12.20 7.18 14.74
N SER A 107 -11.21 6.28 14.78
CA SER A 107 -11.40 4.87 14.41
C SER A 107 -12.34 4.12 15.34
N ALA A 108 -12.15 4.21 16.66
CA ALA A 108 -12.94 3.41 17.59
C ALA A 108 -14.45 3.73 17.53
N PRO A 109 -14.89 5.01 17.53
CA PRO A 109 -16.30 5.37 17.31
C PRO A 109 -16.81 4.93 15.93
N PHE A 110 -15.99 5.06 14.87
CA PHE A 110 -16.36 4.59 13.53
C PHE A 110 -16.63 3.07 13.50
N LEU A 111 -15.75 2.27 14.12
CA LEU A 111 -15.90 0.82 14.20
C LEU A 111 -17.11 0.43 15.07
N ARG A 112 -17.31 1.09 16.22
CA ARG A 112 -18.45 0.83 17.12
C ARG A 112 -19.78 1.17 16.46
N GLY A 113 -19.90 2.33 15.82
CA GLY A 113 -21.09 2.73 15.06
C GLY A 113 -21.40 1.73 13.94
N GLY A 114 -20.37 1.30 13.20
CA GLY A 114 -20.53 0.32 12.13
C GLY A 114 -20.92 -1.08 12.60
N ILE A 115 -20.46 -1.51 13.79
CA ILE A 115 -20.93 -2.74 14.44
C ILE A 115 -22.38 -2.59 14.86
N HIS A 116 -22.74 -1.48 15.49
CA HIS A 116 -24.10 -1.22 15.96
C HIS A 116 -25.11 -1.27 14.79
N ALA A 117 -24.88 -0.47 13.75
CA ALA A 117 -25.76 -0.43 12.56
C ALA A 117 -25.98 -1.81 11.95
N ARG A 118 -24.92 -2.61 11.79
CA ARG A 118 -24.99 -3.96 11.19
C ARG A 118 -25.65 -4.99 12.11
N GLN A 119 -25.47 -4.87 13.43
CA GLN A 119 -26.17 -5.73 14.39
C GLN A 119 -27.67 -5.47 14.38
N GLU A 120 -28.07 -4.19 14.33
CA GLU A 120 -29.48 -3.80 14.24
C GLU A 120 -30.08 -4.17 12.87
N ASP A 121 -29.31 -4.10 11.78
CA ASP A 121 -29.74 -4.56 10.44
C ASP A 121 -29.94 -6.08 10.38
N ILE A 122 -29.08 -6.88 11.02
CA ILE A 122 -29.30 -8.33 11.16
C ILE A 122 -30.60 -8.63 11.92
N ARG A 123 -30.92 -7.83 12.96
CA ARG A 123 -32.18 -7.98 13.71
C ARG A 123 -33.38 -7.56 12.85
N TYR A 124 -33.25 -6.45 12.12
CA TYR A 124 -34.25 -5.95 11.19
C TYR A 124 -34.58 -7.01 10.12
N ALA A 125 -33.56 -7.55 9.44
CA ALA A 125 -33.73 -8.59 8.42
C ALA A 125 -34.37 -9.88 8.97
N ARG A 126 -34.12 -10.25 10.24
CA ARG A 126 -34.78 -11.41 10.87
C ARG A 126 -36.25 -11.17 11.15
N GLN A 127 -36.63 -9.93 11.47
CA GLN A 127 -38.00 -9.58 11.87
C GLN A 127 -38.88 -9.23 10.67
N PHE A 128 -38.32 -8.57 9.64
CA PHE A 128 -39.05 -8.00 8.51
C PHE A 128 -38.65 -8.63 7.15
N GLN A 129 -37.82 -9.68 7.17
CA GLN A 129 -37.39 -10.48 6.02
C GLN A 129 -36.57 -9.76 4.93
N ASN A 130 -36.33 -8.46 5.05
CA ASN A 130 -35.44 -7.67 4.20
C ASN A 130 -34.46 -6.87 5.06
N GLY A 131 -33.18 -6.82 4.69
CA GLY A 131 -32.19 -5.93 5.33
C GLY A 131 -32.10 -4.59 4.60
N LEU A 132 -31.70 -3.54 5.32
CA LEU A 132 -31.53 -2.18 4.76
C LEU A 132 -30.09 -1.90 4.33
N LEU A 133 -29.10 -2.62 4.88
CA LEU A 133 -27.69 -2.39 4.53
C LEU A 133 -27.15 -3.43 3.56
N ALA A 134 -27.14 -4.70 3.98
CA ALA A 134 -26.52 -5.80 3.23
C ALA A 134 -27.05 -7.17 3.67
N ASP A 135 -26.61 -8.23 2.99
CA ASP A 135 -26.91 -9.60 3.41
C ASP A 135 -26.41 -9.85 4.86
N PRO A 136 -27.22 -10.49 5.74
CA PRO A 136 -26.81 -10.85 7.10
C PRO A 136 -25.46 -11.55 7.23
N LYS A 137 -25.05 -12.36 6.23
CA LYS A 137 -23.73 -13.03 6.20
C LYS A 137 -22.60 -12.01 6.01
N GLN A 138 -22.77 -11.06 5.10
CA GLN A 138 -21.78 -9.99 4.88
C GLN A 138 -21.67 -9.10 6.11
N ASN A 139 -22.80 -8.73 6.72
CA ASN A 139 -22.81 -7.95 7.96
C ASN A 139 -22.06 -8.66 9.11
N ARG A 140 -22.22 -9.98 9.26
CA ARG A 140 -21.46 -10.75 10.26
C ARG A 140 -19.96 -10.77 9.99
N ALA A 141 -19.55 -10.85 8.73
CA ALA A 141 -18.14 -10.79 8.37
C ALA A 141 -17.53 -9.42 8.75
N VAL A 142 -18.22 -8.32 8.43
CA VAL A 142 -17.77 -6.97 8.78
C VAL A 142 -17.77 -6.75 10.30
N ILE A 143 -18.78 -7.23 11.02
CA ILE A 143 -18.80 -7.15 12.49
C ILE A 143 -17.59 -7.88 13.08
N THR A 144 -17.30 -9.09 12.62
CA THR A 144 -16.13 -9.87 13.08
C THR A 144 -14.83 -9.10 12.84
N GLU A 145 -14.67 -8.51 11.65
CA GLU A 145 -13.50 -7.71 11.32
C GLU A 145 -13.37 -6.47 12.22
N TYR A 146 -14.45 -5.70 12.39
CA TYR A 146 -14.43 -4.48 13.19
C TYR A 146 -14.20 -4.79 14.68
N GLN A 147 -14.77 -5.88 15.19
CA GLN A 147 -14.52 -6.36 16.54
C GLN A 147 -13.07 -6.78 16.73
N ALA A 148 -12.49 -7.54 15.78
CA ALA A 148 -11.09 -7.91 15.83
C ALA A 148 -10.18 -6.66 15.89
N ARG A 149 -10.47 -5.63 15.09
CA ARG A 149 -9.74 -4.36 15.11
C ARG A 149 -9.88 -3.62 16.45
N LEU A 150 -11.09 -3.53 16.99
CA LEU A 150 -11.35 -2.90 18.30
C LEU A 150 -10.63 -3.62 19.45
N THR A 151 -10.65 -4.95 19.47
CA THR A 151 -10.00 -5.76 20.52
C THR A 151 -8.48 -5.55 20.54
N HIS A 152 -7.88 -5.28 19.38
CA HIS A 152 -6.43 -5.06 19.25
C HIS A 152 -6.06 -3.57 19.18
N ASP A 153 -7.00 -2.66 19.49
CA ASP A 153 -6.86 -1.20 19.38
C ASP A 153 -6.25 -0.74 18.04
N GLN A 154 -6.61 -1.44 16.96
CA GLN A 154 -6.09 -1.18 15.63
C GLN A 154 -6.88 -0.07 14.94
N ALA A 155 -6.15 0.79 14.23
CA ALA A 155 -6.75 1.79 13.37
C ALA A 155 -7.58 1.16 12.24
N PHE A 156 -8.61 1.89 11.83
CA PHE A 156 -9.27 1.66 10.55
C PHE A 156 -8.46 2.33 9.43
N GLU A 157 -7.98 1.55 8.47
CA GLU A 157 -7.08 2.00 7.41
C GLU A 157 -7.42 1.33 6.09
N ASN A 158 -7.07 2.00 4.99
CA ASN A 158 -7.06 1.37 3.66
C ASN A 158 -5.73 0.65 3.45
N LEU A 159 -5.81 -0.63 3.08
CA LEU A 159 -4.65 -1.51 2.90
C LEU A 159 -3.77 -1.10 1.71
N HIS A 160 -4.37 -0.50 0.69
CA HIS A 160 -3.68 -0.08 -0.52
C HIS A 160 -3.16 1.35 -0.41
N THR A 161 -3.74 2.16 0.49
CA THR A 161 -3.37 3.57 0.66
C THR A 161 -3.42 3.91 2.15
N SER A 162 -2.27 3.83 2.82
CA SER A 162 -2.12 4.30 4.20
C SER A 162 -0.76 4.93 4.38
N LEU A 163 -0.73 5.96 5.22
CA LEU A 163 0.50 6.63 5.63
C LEU A 163 1.10 6.03 6.90
N GLN A 164 0.44 5.05 7.52
CA GLN A 164 0.98 4.34 8.67
C GLN A 164 2.17 3.49 8.26
N ALA A 165 3.27 3.55 9.03
CA ALA A 165 4.55 2.98 8.65
C ALA A 165 4.50 1.52 8.16
N PRO A 166 3.79 0.58 8.83
CA PRO A 166 3.77 -0.80 8.37
C PRO A 166 3.14 -0.96 6.97
N ILE A 167 1.99 -0.36 6.74
CA ILE A 167 1.29 -0.44 5.45
C ILE A 167 2.07 0.35 4.38
N PHE A 168 2.51 1.57 4.72
CA PHE A 168 3.21 2.47 3.82
C PHE A 168 4.48 1.81 3.27
N LEU A 169 5.29 1.20 4.14
CA LEU A 169 6.52 0.54 3.73
C LEU A 169 6.28 -0.75 2.97
N VAL A 170 5.24 -1.53 3.31
CA VAL A 170 4.85 -2.69 2.50
C VAL A 170 4.47 -2.25 1.08
N ASN A 171 3.66 -1.20 0.93
CA ASN A 171 3.24 -0.69 -0.37
C ASN A 171 4.40 -0.07 -1.16
N TRP A 172 5.28 0.68 -0.48
CA TRP A 172 6.51 1.20 -1.07
C TRP A 172 7.41 0.07 -1.59
N GLN A 173 7.63 -0.96 -0.77
CA GLN A 173 8.49 -2.06 -1.16
C GLN A 173 7.83 -2.94 -2.24
N HIS A 174 6.51 -3.06 -2.25
CA HIS A 174 5.78 -3.70 -3.33
C HIS A 174 6.01 -2.97 -4.68
N LEU A 175 6.01 -1.63 -4.68
CA LEU A 175 6.33 -0.82 -5.86
C LEU A 175 7.79 -1.06 -6.32
N LEU A 176 8.74 -1.13 -5.38
CA LEU A 176 10.15 -1.41 -5.69
C LEU A 176 10.41 -2.85 -6.16
N ALA A 177 9.55 -3.79 -5.77
CA ALA A 177 9.59 -5.17 -6.25
C ALA A 177 8.83 -5.37 -7.56
N ASN A 178 8.15 -4.33 -8.07
CA ASN A 178 7.40 -4.41 -9.33
C ASN A 178 8.37 -4.68 -10.50
N PRO A 179 8.07 -5.64 -11.39
CA PRO A 179 8.90 -5.95 -12.55
C PRO A 179 9.27 -4.73 -13.40
N VAL A 180 8.35 -3.78 -13.59
CA VAL A 180 8.62 -2.56 -14.38
C VAL A 180 9.68 -1.69 -13.69
N THR A 181 9.54 -1.47 -12.39
CA THR A 181 10.52 -0.73 -11.58
C THR A 181 11.88 -1.40 -11.63
N LEU A 182 11.93 -2.73 -11.54
CA LEU A 182 13.16 -3.50 -11.58
C LEU A 182 13.85 -3.45 -12.94
N ILE A 183 13.10 -3.50 -14.05
CA ILE A 183 13.64 -3.31 -15.39
C ILE A 183 14.26 -1.91 -15.52
N LEU A 184 13.55 -0.87 -15.08
CA LEU A 184 14.05 0.50 -15.08
C LEU A 184 15.31 0.65 -14.23
N ALA A 185 15.34 0.02 -13.05
CA ALA A 185 16.52 0.00 -12.19
C ALA A 185 17.71 -0.69 -12.89
N VAL A 186 17.52 -1.87 -13.49
CA VAL A 186 18.57 -2.57 -14.24
C VAL A 186 19.11 -1.68 -15.36
N LEU A 187 18.23 -1.02 -16.13
CA LEU A 187 18.63 -0.11 -17.20
C LEU A 187 19.43 1.08 -16.66
N LEU A 188 18.94 1.74 -15.61
CA LEU A 188 19.58 2.91 -15.01
C LEU A 188 20.97 2.57 -14.47
N PHE A 189 21.12 1.47 -13.73
CA PHE A 189 22.42 1.01 -13.23
C PHE A 189 23.36 0.58 -14.37
N SER A 190 22.81 0.08 -15.49
CA SER A 190 23.60 -0.31 -16.65
C SER A 190 24.20 0.87 -17.43
N THR A 191 23.66 2.09 -17.31
CA THR A 191 24.14 3.28 -18.05
C THR A 191 25.60 3.64 -17.74
N ILE A 192 26.10 3.33 -16.54
CA ILE A 192 27.48 3.62 -16.13
C ILE A 192 28.51 2.78 -16.89
N TRP A 193 28.13 1.56 -17.27
CA TRP A 193 29.05 0.49 -17.66
C TRP A 193 28.78 -0.07 -19.04
N VAL A 194 27.53 -0.44 -19.33
CA VAL A 194 27.15 -1.02 -20.62
C VAL A 194 27.23 0.05 -21.71
N MET A 195 26.65 1.23 -21.48
CA MET A 195 26.69 2.32 -22.45
C MET A 195 28.11 2.87 -22.64
N ALA A 196 28.91 2.98 -21.58
CA ALA A 196 30.29 3.48 -21.68
C ALA A 196 31.16 2.62 -22.64
N GLN A 197 30.91 1.31 -22.71
CA GLN A 197 31.58 0.40 -23.66
C GLN A 197 31.16 0.61 -25.12
N PHE A 198 30.03 1.29 -25.37
CA PHE A 198 29.54 1.67 -26.69
C PHE A 198 29.82 3.15 -27.05
N THR A 199 30.49 3.90 -26.16
CA THR A 199 30.93 5.29 -26.40
C THR A 199 32.43 5.35 -26.74
N THR A 200 32.94 6.52 -27.12
CA THR A 200 34.38 6.79 -27.40
C THR A 200 35.34 6.41 -26.26
N ASN A 201 34.82 6.20 -25.04
CA ASN A 201 35.58 5.70 -23.88
C ASN A 201 35.86 4.18 -23.91
N GLY A 202 35.36 3.45 -24.93
CA GLY A 202 35.53 2.00 -25.07
C GLY A 202 37.00 1.55 -25.11
N ALA A 203 37.89 2.34 -25.73
CA ALA A 203 39.32 2.03 -25.79
C ALA A 203 40.00 2.08 -24.41
N TRP A 204 39.64 3.07 -23.58
CA TRP A 204 40.17 3.24 -22.22
C TRP A 204 39.70 2.15 -21.25
N MET A 205 38.47 1.63 -21.46
CA MET A 205 37.96 0.47 -20.73
C MET A 205 38.62 -0.84 -21.15
N GLN A 206 38.88 -1.03 -22.45
CA GLN A 206 39.55 -2.24 -22.95
C GLN A 206 41.01 -2.37 -22.46
N LEU A 207 41.69 -1.24 -22.24
CA LEU A 207 43.07 -1.20 -21.73
C LEU A 207 43.18 -1.49 -20.22
N ASN A 208 42.17 -1.13 -19.43
CA ASN A 208 42.21 -1.25 -17.96
C ASN A 208 41.40 -2.42 -17.40
N VAL A 209 40.45 -2.94 -18.17
CA VAL A 209 39.52 -3.98 -17.75
C VAL A 209 39.32 -4.95 -18.90
N PHE A 210 40.11 -6.02 -18.93
CA PHE A 210 39.83 -7.14 -19.83
C PHE A 210 38.46 -7.72 -19.45
N PRO A 211 37.50 -7.82 -20.40
CA PRO A 211 36.17 -8.37 -20.14
C PRO A 211 36.29 -9.88 -19.94
N SER A 212 36.64 -10.25 -18.71
CA SER A 212 36.75 -11.63 -18.22
C SER A 212 35.61 -11.92 -17.25
N CYS A 213 35.32 -13.20 -17.00
CA CYS A 213 34.30 -13.63 -16.04
C CYS A 213 34.46 -12.95 -14.66
N ARG A 214 35.72 -12.71 -14.24
CA ARG A 214 36.05 -12.02 -12.98
C ARG A 214 35.57 -10.56 -12.93
N TRP A 215 35.53 -9.87 -14.06
CA TRP A 215 35.02 -8.50 -14.12
C TRP A 215 33.49 -8.47 -14.03
N LEU A 216 32.78 -9.37 -14.74
CA LEU A 216 31.32 -9.48 -14.68
C LEU A 216 30.84 -9.75 -13.25
N MET A 217 31.51 -10.66 -12.54
CA MET A 217 31.22 -10.93 -11.14
C MET A 217 31.48 -9.71 -10.25
N ALA A 218 32.59 -8.99 -10.46
CA ALA A 218 32.91 -7.80 -9.67
C ALA A 218 31.90 -6.66 -9.91
N ASN A 219 31.55 -6.38 -11.17
CA ASN A 219 30.56 -5.37 -11.52
C ASN A 219 29.16 -5.75 -11.02
N GLY A 220 28.73 -6.99 -11.27
CA GLY A 220 27.46 -7.51 -10.78
C GLY A 220 27.34 -7.41 -9.26
N LEU A 221 28.37 -7.81 -8.51
CA LEU A 221 28.39 -7.71 -7.06
C LEU A 221 28.31 -6.25 -6.59
N VAL A 222 29.07 -5.33 -7.20
CA VAL A 222 29.01 -3.90 -6.86
C VAL A 222 27.62 -3.32 -7.09
N MET A 223 26.95 -3.67 -8.20
CA MET A 223 25.61 -3.16 -8.50
C MET A 223 24.54 -3.78 -7.61
N VAL A 224 24.63 -5.08 -7.32
CA VAL A 224 23.73 -5.75 -6.36
C VAL A 224 23.86 -5.13 -4.96
N MET A 225 25.08 -4.88 -4.51
CA MET A 225 25.32 -4.21 -3.22
C MET A 225 24.86 -2.75 -3.24
N SER A 226 25.02 -2.06 -4.37
CA SER A 226 24.54 -0.68 -4.52
C SER A 226 23.01 -0.61 -4.51
N TRP A 227 22.32 -1.56 -5.16
CA TRP A 227 20.86 -1.69 -5.09
C TRP A 227 20.39 -2.00 -3.67
N PHE A 228 21.06 -2.92 -2.98
CA PHE A 228 20.76 -3.21 -1.58
C PHE A 228 20.93 -1.97 -0.69
N GLY A 229 22.05 -1.26 -0.80
CA GLY A 229 22.29 -0.02 -0.06
C GLY A 229 21.27 1.07 -0.39
N TRP A 230 20.89 1.20 -1.66
CA TRP A 230 19.83 2.12 -2.10
C TRP A 230 18.48 1.75 -1.50
N MET A 231 18.10 0.47 -1.49
CA MET A 231 16.88 -0.03 -0.87
C MET A 231 16.84 0.27 0.64
N VAL A 232 17.94 0.02 1.36
CA VAL A 232 18.04 0.34 2.80
C VAL A 232 17.82 1.84 3.02
N PHE A 233 18.48 2.68 2.22
CA PHE A 233 18.41 4.12 2.33
C PHE A 233 16.99 4.65 2.03
N THR A 234 16.37 4.21 0.94
CA THR A 234 15.01 4.64 0.58
C THR A 234 13.97 4.12 1.58
N ASN A 235 14.11 2.91 2.12
CA ASN A 235 13.23 2.42 3.20
C ASN A 235 13.40 3.26 4.47
N ALA A 236 14.61 3.68 4.82
CA ALA A 236 14.84 4.56 5.95
C ALA A 236 14.17 5.94 5.76
N ILE A 237 14.25 6.51 4.56
CA ILE A 237 13.55 7.77 4.23
C ILE A 237 12.04 7.56 4.27
N ALA A 238 11.52 6.52 3.63
CA ALA A 238 10.10 6.21 3.62
C ALA A 238 9.56 6.03 5.06
N LEU A 239 10.30 5.32 5.91
CA LEU A 239 9.99 5.16 7.34
C LEU A 239 9.98 6.52 8.04
N LEU A 240 11.02 7.33 7.85
CA LEU A 240 11.15 8.64 8.49
C LEU A 240 10.01 9.58 8.09
N VAL A 241 9.68 9.64 6.80
CA VAL A 241 8.59 10.48 6.29
C VAL A 241 7.24 10.00 6.84
N SER A 242 7.02 8.68 6.89
CA SER A 242 5.80 8.09 7.46
C SER A 242 5.68 8.34 8.97
N VAL A 243 6.76 8.25 9.73
CA VAL A 243 6.74 8.49 11.19
C VAL A 243 6.55 9.98 11.50
N LEU A 244 7.19 10.87 10.75
CA LEU A 244 7.15 12.32 11.02
C LEU A 244 5.87 12.99 10.50
N TRP A 245 5.37 12.58 9.34
CA TRP A 245 4.26 13.26 8.66
C TRP A 245 3.09 12.34 8.32
N GLY A 246 3.22 11.03 8.54
CA GLY A 246 2.14 10.09 8.29
C GLY A 246 1.03 10.26 9.32
N GLN A 247 -0.15 10.67 8.84
CA GLN A 247 -1.35 10.69 9.65
C GLN A 247 -2.20 9.46 9.32
N PRO A 248 -2.78 8.79 10.32
CA PRO A 248 -3.75 7.73 10.07
C PRO A 248 -4.98 8.28 9.34
N LEU A 249 -5.71 7.40 8.68
CA LEU A 249 -6.95 7.74 7.96
C LEU A 249 -7.98 8.40 8.89
N LEU A 250 -8.24 7.74 10.03
CA LEU A 250 -9.07 8.23 11.12
C LEU A 250 -8.18 8.46 12.37
N SER A 251 -7.99 7.43 13.21
CA SER A 251 -7.06 7.48 14.35
C SER A 251 -6.54 6.10 14.75
N GLY A 252 -5.62 6.02 15.72
CA GLY A 252 -5.04 4.77 16.20
C GLY A 252 -3.78 4.37 15.45
N GLN A 253 -3.27 3.17 15.72
CA GLN A 253 -2.03 2.66 15.15
C GLN A 253 -2.19 1.22 14.66
N ILE A 254 -1.39 0.84 13.69
CA ILE A 254 -1.22 -0.51 13.21
C ILE A 254 0.17 -0.96 13.60
N ASN A 255 0.24 -2.14 14.22
CA ASN A 255 1.50 -2.76 14.58
C ASN A 255 2.07 -3.54 13.38
N TRP A 256 3.40 -3.57 13.26
CA TRP A 256 4.14 -4.43 12.34
C TRP A 256 3.79 -5.92 12.44
N LEU A 257 3.37 -6.37 13.63
CA LEU A 257 2.95 -7.75 13.89
C LEU A 257 1.47 -8.00 13.58
N ALA A 258 0.70 -6.96 13.22
CA ALA A 258 -0.68 -7.14 12.80
C ALA A 258 -0.73 -7.96 11.50
N GLN A 259 -1.79 -8.76 11.36
CA GLN A 259 -2.01 -9.59 10.18
C GLN A 259 -2.31 -8.72 8.96
N TYR A 260 -1.62 -9.02 7.85
CA TYR A 260 -1.88 -8.43 6.55
C TYR A 260 -3.16 -9.08 5.98
N PRO A 261 -4.21 -8.32 5.64
CA PRO A 261 -5.50 -8.92 5.31
C PRO A 261 -5.47 -9.83 4.10
N GLY A 262 -6.31 -10.88 4.14
CA GLY A 262 -6.31 -11.94 3.14
C GLY A 262 -5.13 -12.91 3.26
N THR A 263 -4.28 -12.75 4.28
CA THR A 263 -3.13 -13.63 4.53
C THR A 263 -2.99 -13.93 6.02
N ASN A 264 -2.26 -15.00 6.34
CA ASN A 264 -1.85 -15.32 7.71
C ASN A 264 -0.49 -14.70 8.07
N GLN A 265 0.02 -13.76 7.27
CA GLN A 265 1.34 -13.15 7.45
C GLN A 265 1.23 -11.77 8.09
N SER A 266 2.25 -11.37 8.86
CA SER A 266 2.31 -10.02 9.42
C SER A 266 2.78 -8.98 8.39
N TYR A 267 2.53 -7.69 8.64
CA TYR A 267 3.09 -6.61 7.82
C TYR A 267 4.62 -6.68 7.75
N LEU A 268 5.30 -7.03 8.84
CA LEU A 268 6.75 -7.22 8.85
C LEU A 268 7.18 -8.34 7.89
N THR A 269 6.50 -9.47 7.93
CA THR A 269 6.78 -10.61 7.04
C THR A 269 6.57 -10.23 5.58
N MET A 270 5.50 -9.52 5.27
CA MET A 270 5.21 -9.05 3.92
C MET A 270 6.25 -8.03 3.43
N TRP A 271 6.67 -7.11 4.28
CA TRP A 271 7.73 -6.15 3.95
C TRP A 271 9.06 -6.85 3.65
N LEU A 272 9.48 -7.80 4.50
CA LEU A 272 10.68 -8.60 4.27
C LEU A 272 10.60 -9.42 2.98
N ARG A 273 9.42 -9.97 2.66
CA ARG A 273 9.19 -10.70 1.42
C ARG A 273 9.39 -9.81 0.19
N TYR A 274 8.82 -8.61 0.16
CA TYR A 274 9.02 -7.70 -0.96
C TYR A 274 10.45 -7.13 -1.03
N CYS A 275 11.14 -6.98 0.12
CA CYS A 275 12.57 -6.67 0.14
C CYS A 275 13.39 -7.76 -0.55
N GLY A 276 13.16 -9.02 -0.14
CA GLY A 276 13.82 -10.17 -0.74
C GLY A 276 13.51 -10.30 -2.23
N GLN A 277 12.25 -10.14 -2.63
CA GLN A 277 11.84 -10.19 -4.03
C GLN A 277 12.54 -9.11 -4.86
N SER A 278 12.53 -7.85 -4.42
CA SER A 278 13.18 -6.76 -5.13
C SER A 278 14.68 -7.00 -5.28
N TRP A 279 15.35 -7.44 -4.22
CA TRP A 279 16.79 -7.72 -4.26
C TRP A 279 17.15 -8.88 -5.20
N LEU A 280 16.45 -10.01 -5.08
CA LEU A 280 16.72 -11.20 -5.89
C LEU A 280 16.40 -10.95 -7.37
N SER A 281 15.25 -10.34 -7.66
CA SER A 281 14.84 -10.05 -9.02
C SER A 281 15.73 -9.01 -9.70
N PHE A 282 16.16 -7.95 -8.98
CA PHE A 282 17.18 -7.04 -9.49
C PHE A 282 18.49 -7.77 -9.79
N SER A 283 18.97 -8.59 -8.85
CA SER A 283 20.23 -9.33 -8.99
C SER A 283 20.21 -10.22 -10.22
N LEU A 284 19.18 -11.05 -10.35
CA LEU A 284 18.99 -11.93 -11.50
C LEU A 284 18.88 -11.13 -12.81
N GLY A 285 18.04 -10.09 -12.82
CA GLY A 285 17.84 -9.24 -14.00
C GLY A 285 19.13 -8.56 -14.45
N TYR A 286 19.91 -8.03 -13.52
CA TYR A 286 21.18 -7.36 -13.81
C TYR A 286 22.24 -8.35 -14.34
N PHE A 287 22.36 -9.54 -13.76
CA PHE A 287 23.30 -10.56 -14.27
C PHE A 287 22.90 -11.08 -15.66
N ILE A 288 21.60 -11.29 -15.91
CA ILE A 288 21.11 -11.65 -17.25
C ILE A 288 21.45 -10.54 -18.26
N TRP A 289 21.21 -9.28 -17.89
CA TRP A 289 21.54 -8.12 -18.72
C TRP A 289 23.04 -8.03 -19.02
N LEU A 290 23.90 -8.23 -18.03
CA LEU A 290 25.35 -8.30 -18.23
C LEU A 290 25.78 -9.42 -19.19
N ALA A 291 25.18 -10.61 -19.07
CA ALA A 291 25.48 -11.72 -19.98
C ALA A 291 25.06 -11.40 -21.43
N LEU A 292 23.86 -10.84 -21.62
CA LEU A 292 23.36 -10.44 -22.93
C LEU A 292 24.25 -9.38 -23.59
N THR A 293 24.64 -8.35 -22.84
CA THR A 293 25.50 -7.27 -23.35
C THR A 293 26.89 -7.79 -23.75
N GLN A 294 27.45 -8.73 -22.98
CA GLN A 294 28.68 -9.41 -23.34
C GLN A 294 28.55 -10.24 -24.62
N LEU A 295 27.46 -11.00 -24.80
CA LEU A 295 27.22 -11.78 -26.01
C LEU A 295 27.14 -10.89 -27.26
N VAL A 296 26.43 -9.76 -27.16
CA VAL A 296 26.34 -8.77 -28.26
C VAL A 296 27.73 -8.21 -28.61
N GLN A 297 28.55 -7.91 -27.61
CA GLN A 297 29.92 -7.43 -27.84
C GLN A 297 30.81 -8.47 -28.50
N GLN A 298 30.74 -9.73 -28.06
CA GLN A 298 31.50 -10.82 -28.66
C GLN A 298 31.12 -11.03 -30.13
N ARG A 299 29.83 -10.89 -30.48
CA ARG A 299 29.38 -10.92 -31.88
C ARG A 299 29.95 -9.77 -32.70
N ARG A 300 29.91 -8.53 -32.19
CA ARG A 300 30.47 -7.36 -32.89
C ARG A 300 31.97 -7.46 -33.14
N ARG A 301 32.74 -8.08 -32.24
CA ARG A 301 34.20 -8.26 -32.40
C ARG A 301 34.59 -9.34 -33.42
N ARG A 302 33.65 -10.20 -33.82
CA ARG A 302 33.87 -11.26 -34.81
C ARG A 302 33.44 -10.85 -36.23
N GLN A 303 32.79 -9.69 -36.36
CA GLN A 303 32.45 -9.04 -37.64
C GLN A 303 33.54 -8.04 -37.99
#